data_AF-A0A0B0EQW6-F1
#
_entry.id   AF-A0A0B0EQW6-F1
#
_cell.length_a   1.000
_cell.length_b   1.000
_cell.length_c   1.000
_cell.angle_alpha   90.00
_cell.angle_beta   90.00
_cell.angle_gamma   90.00
#
_symmetry.space_group_name_H-M   'P 1'
#
loop_
_entity.id
_entity.type
_entity.pdbx_description
1 polymer ?
#
loop_
_entity_poly.entity_id
_entity_poly.type
_entity_poly.pdbx_seq_one_letter_code
_entity_poly.pdbx_strand_id
1 'polypeptide(L)'
;MEAMKAIIFDLDDTLYDCTGSLLEVSRKRAAKAMISAGLPCTEEEAYLMQKDISEKHGPYYPVFNEIANKYNKDHEFVRAALKAYNSDEVANIQLFPDVVPTLKKTGTGKI
;
A
#
# COMPACT_ATOMS: atom_id res chain seq x y z
N MET A 1 -41.79 3.02 -11.02
CA MET A 1 -40.41 2.70 -10.61
C MET A 1 -39.53 3.87 -10.99
N GLU A 2 -38.81 4.45 -10.04
CA GLU A 2 -37.78 5.43 -10.39
C GLU A 2 -36.55 4.71 -10.93
N ALA A 3 -36.01 5.21 -12.04
CA ALA A 3 -34.78 4.67 -12.64
C ALA A 3 -33.55 5.24 -11.94
N MET A 4 -32.53 4.40 -11.71
CA MET A 4 -31.22 4.81 -11.20
C MET A 4 -30.65 5.95 -12.07
N LYS A 5 -30.24 7.05 -11.43
CA LYS A 5 -29.82 8.29 -12.12
C LYS A 5 -28.31 8.50 -12.16
N ALA A 6 -27.57 7.90 -11.24
CA ALA A 6 -26.14 8.10 -11.09
C ALA A 6 -25.46 6.87 -10.48
N ILE A 7 -24.17 6.74 -10.76
CA ILE A 7 -23.25 5.78 -10.14
C ILE A 7 -22.05 6.60 -9.67
N ILE A 8 -21.61 6.39 -8.42
CA ILE A 8 -20.41 7.02 -7.86
C ILE A 8 -19.37 5.91 -7.71
N PHE A 9 -18.16 6.17 -8.20
CA PHE A 9 -17.01 5.28 -8.05
C PHE A 9 -16.01 5.92 -7.10
N ASP A 10 -15.49 5.12 -6.17
CA ASP A 10 -14.24 5.43 -5.50
C ASP A 10 -13.07 5.27 -6.50
N LEU A 11 -11.89 5.76 -6.15
CA LEU A 11 -10.68 5.63 -6.96
C LEU A 11 -9.83 4.43 -6.54
N ASP A 12 -9.43 4.41 -5.27
CA ASP A 12 -8.45 3.48 -4.73
C ASP A 12 -9.04 2.08 -4.61
N ASP A 13 -8.37 1.09 -5.19
CA ASP A 13 -8.81 -0.31 -5.26
C ASP A 13 -10.27 -0.48 -5.76
N THR A 14 -10.74 0.51 -6.54
CA THR A 14 -12.02 0.49 -7.27
C THR A 14 -11.80 0.75 -8.76
N LEU A 15 -11.12 1.84 -9.12
CA LEU A 15 -10.70 2.12 -10.50
C LEU A 15 -9.21 1.87 -10.70
N TYR A 16 -8.38 2.17 -9.70
CA TYR A 16 -6.94 1.98 -9.77
C TYR A 16 -6.49 0.91 -8.80
N ASP A 17 -5.53 0.08 -9.23
CA ASP A 17 -4.84 -0.87 -8.36
C ASP A 17 -3.81 -0.12 -7.50
N CYS A 18 -4.26 0.40 -6.37
CA CYS A 18 -3.42 1.17 -5.45
C CYS A 18 -2.70 0.24 -4.46
N THR A 19 -3.32 -0.87 -4.08
CA THR A 19 -2.68 -1.90 -3.26
C THR A 19 -1.45 -2.49 -3.96
N GLY A 20 -1.60 -3.00 -5.18
CA GLY A 20 -0.51 -3.63 -5.91
C GLY A 20 0.57 -2.65 -6.35
N SER A 21 0.18 -1.47 -6.84
CA SER A 21 1.13 -0.51 -7.42
C SER A 21 1.78 0.43 -6.41
N LEU A 22 1.09 0.82 -5.34
CA LEU A 22 1.61 1.79 -4.35
C LEU A 22 1.97 1.12 -3.03
N LEU A 23 1.05 0.36 -2.45
CA LEU A 23 1.23 -0.19 -1.11
C LEU A 23 2.35 -1.23 -1.07
N GLU A 24 2.32 -2.22 -1.97
CA GLU A 24 3.34 -3.28 -1.98
C GLU A 24 4.74 -2.74 -2.33
N VAL A 25 4.83 -1.74 -3.21
CA VAL A 25 6.10 -1.06 -3.54
C VAL A 25 6.65 -0.30 -2.32
N SER A 26 5.78 0.38 -1.57
CA SER A 26 6.14 1.09 -0.33
C SER A 26 6.65 0.13 0.75
N ARG A 27 5.98 -1.02 0.94
CA ARG A 27 6.42 -2.07 1.87
C ARG A 27 7.77 -2.65 1.50
N LYS A 28 8.04 -2.85 0.21
CA LYS A 28 9.35 -3.33 -0.30
C LYS A 28 10.47 -2.32 -0.07
N ARG A 29 10.21 -1.02 -0.28
CA ARG A 29 11.18 0.05 0.05
C ARG A 29 11.48 0.09 1.55
N ALA A 30 10.44 -0.01 2.38
CA ALA A 30 10.60 -0.07 3.82
C ALA A 30 11.37 -1.32 4.27
N ALA A 31 11.10 -2.49 3.67
CA ALA A 31 11.84 -3.72 3.95
C ALA A 31 13.34 -3.55 3.72
N LYS A 32 13.75 -3.01 2.57
CA LYS A 32 15.14 -2.68 2.25
C LYS A 32 15.79 -1.75 3.29
N ALA A 33 15.07 -0.70 3.69
CA ALA A 33 15.54 0.24 4.70
C ALA A 33 15.72 -0.42 6.08
N MET A 34 14.79 -1.30 6.47
CA MET A 34 14.86 -2.06 7.73
C MET A 34 16.06 -3.02 7.74
N ILE A 35 16.34 -3.74 6.65
CA ILE A 35 17.52 -4.61 6.55
C ILE A 35 18.80 -3.78 6.63
N SER A 36 18.85 -2.65 5.93
CA SER A 36 20.00 -1.72 5.97
C SER A 36 20.23 -1.14 7.38
N ALA A 37 19.17 -1.00 8.17
CA ALA A 37 19.21 -0.59 9.57
C ALA A 37 19.44 -1.78 10.55
N GLY A 38 19.82 -2.94 10.02
CA GLY A 38 20.26 -4.10 10.78
C GLY A 38 19.15 -4.99 11.33
N LEU A 39 17.96 -5.02 10.70
CA LEU A 39 16.96 -6.03 11.03
C LEU A 39 17.50 -7.43 10.68
N PRO A 40 17.54 -8.40 11.61
CA PRO A 40 18.20 -9.69 11.40
C PRO A 40 17.29 -10.69 10.67
N CYS A 41 16.83 -10.34 9.47
CA CYS A 41 16.05 -11.22 8.59
C CYS A 41 16.28 -10.83 7.12
N THR A 42 15.63 -11.52 6.20
CA THR A 42 15.63 -11.19 4.77
C THR A 42 14.64 -10.05 4.45
N GLU A 43 14.83 -9.39 3.31
CA GLU A 43 13.87 -8.38 2.82
C GLU A 43 12.46 -8.96 2.65
N GLU A 44 12.35 -10.21 2.18
CA GLU A 44 11.06 -10.89 2.00
C GLU A 44 10.37 -11.15 3.34
N GLU A 45 11.09 -11.65 4.35
CA GLU A 45 10.54 -11.84 5.69
C GLU A 45 10.11 -10.51 6.32
N ALA A 46 10.88 -9.43 6.11
CA ALA A 46 10.54 -8.10 6.60
C ALA A 46 9.30 -7.53 5.88
N TYR A 47 9.14 -7.80 4.59
CA TYR A 47 7.97 -7.45 3.80
C TYR A 47 6.72 -8.20 4.28
N LEU A 48 6.80 -9.53 4.42
CA LEU A 48 5.69 -10.35 4.90
C LEU A 48 5.29 -9.97 6.33
N MET A 49 6.25 -9.69 7.20
CA MET A 49 5.96 -9.23 8.56
C MET A 49 5.16 -7.92 8.59
N GLN A 50 5.49 -6.95 7.72
CA GLN A 50 4.69 -5.73 7.61
C GLN A 50 3.25 -6.04 7.19
N LYS A 51 3.09 -6.96 6.22
CA LYS A 51 1.80 -7.36 5.68
C LYS A 51 0.94 -8.04 6.75
N ASP A 52 1.50 -9.05 7.43
CA ASP A 52 0.81 -9.80 8.49
C ASP A 52 0.34 -8.88 9.63
N ILE A 53 1.20 -7.96 10.10
CA ILE A 53 0.83 -7.01 11.17
C ILE A 53 -0.29 -6.08 10.68
N SER A 54 -0.18 -5.57 9.45
CA SER A 54 -1.19 -4.68 8.87
C SER A 54 -2.54 -5.37 8.64
N GLU A 55 -2.54 -6.62 8.21
CA GLU A 55 -3.77 -7.41 8.01
C GLU A 55 -4.45 -7.72 9.34
N LYS A 56 -3.66 -7.99 10.39
CA LYS A 56 -4.16 -8.29 11.73
C LYS A 56 -4.75 -7.08 12.45
N HIS A 57 -4.16 -5.90 12.28
CA HIS A 57 -4.49 -4.71 13.08
C HIS A 57 -5.15 -3.58 12.31
N GLY A 58 -5.14 -3.64 10.97
CA GLY A 58 -5.68 -2.62 10.10
C GLY A 58 -4.68 -1.52 9.72
N PRO A 59 -5.09 -0.61 8.82
CA PRO A 59 -4.18 0.30 8.11
C PRO A 59 -3.58 1.42 8.98
N TYR A 60 -4.19 1.75 10.12
CA TYR A 60 -3.72 2.83 11.01
C TYR A 60 -2.77 2.34 12.11
N TYR A 61 -2.48 1.04 12.14
CA TYR A 61 -1.64 0.46 13.17
C TYR A 61 -0.16 0.82 12.94
N PRO A 62 0.62 1.17 14.00
CA PRO A 62 2.02 1.56 13.86
C PRO A 62 2.94 0.35 13.62
N VAL A 63 2.86 -0.25 12.43
CA VAL A 63 3.56 -1.48 12.02
C VAL A 63 5.06 -1.41 12.32
N PHE A 64 5.72 -0.32 11.94
CA PHE A 64 7.17 -0.19 12.13
C PHE A 64 7.58 -0.08 13.59
N ASN A 65 6.73 0.47 14.46
CA ASN A 65 6.97 0.49 15.90
C ASN A 65 6.83 -0.91 16.50
N GLU A 66 5.86 -1.72 16.04
CA GLU A 66 5.75 -3.12 16.49
C GLU A 66 6.99 -3.93 16.10
N ILE A 67 7.44 -3.80 14.85
CA ILE A 67 8.68 -4.46 14.39
C ILE A 67 9.87 -3.98 15.22
N ALA A 68 10.00 -2.67 15.44
CA ALA A 68 11.08 -2.12 16.24
C ALA A 68 11.08 -2.68 17.67
N ASN A 69 9.92 -2.74 18.32
CA ASN A 69 9.78 -3.31 19.66
C ASN A 69 10.16 -4.80 19.70
N LYS A 70 9.72 -5.58 18.69
CA LYS A 70 10.01 -7.01 18.59
C LYS A 70 11.52 -7.31 18.46
N TYR A 71 12.27 -6.42 17.81
CA TYR A 71 13.71 -6.59 17.54
C TYR A 71 14.61 -5.64 18.35
N ASN A 72 14.06 -4.98 19.38
CA ASN A 72 14.77 -4.02 20.23
C ASN A 72 15.53 -2.94 19.42
N LYS A 73 14.84 -2.36 18.42
CA LYS A 73 15.35 -1.26 17.59
C LYS A 73 14.92 0.09 18.14
N ASP A 74 15.68 1.12 17.80
CA ASP A 74 15.48 2.48 18.27
C ASP A 74 14.55 3.30 17.35
N HIS A 75 14.36 4.57 17.70
CA HIS A 75 13.56 5.50 16.91
C HIS A 75 14.18 5.81 15.53
N GLU A 76 15.49 5.70 15.37
CA GLU A 76 16.15 5.93 14.08
C GLU A 76 15.83 4.83 13.08
N PHE A 77 15.73 3.58 13.54
CA PHE A 77 15.21 2.47 12.73
C PHE A 77 13.80 2.75 12.20
N VAL A 78 12.87 3.17 13.08
CA VAL A 78 11.49 3.48 12.70
C VAL A 78 11.45 4.64 11.71
N ARG A 79 12.25 5.68 11.95
CA ARG A 79 12.36 6.86 11.07
C ARG A 79 12.86 6.47 9.67
N ALA A 80 13.87 5.61 9.59
CA ALA A 80 14.40 5.12 8.32
C ALA A 80 13.35 4.32 7.52
N ALA A 81 12.63 3.40 8.19
CA ALA A 81 11.56 2.63 7.56
C ALA A 81 10.42 3.53 7.05
N LEU A 82 9.93 4.46 7.89
CA LEU A 82 8.88 5.41 7.52
C LEU A 82 9.29 6.33 6.37
N LYS A 83 10.54 6.81 6.37
CA LYS A 83 11.05 7.66 5.28
C LYS A 83 11.08 6.91 3.95
N ALA A 84 11.52 5.65 3.95
CA ALA A 84 11.55 4.84 2.74
C ALA A 84 10.15 4.44 2.27
N TYR A 85 9.24 4.11 3.21
CA TYR A 85 7.85 3.80 2.91
C TYR A 85 7.12 4.98 2.26
N ASN A 86 7.30 6.18 2.82
CA ASN A 86 6.62 7.40 2.37
C ASN A 86 7.40 8.18 1.30
N SER A 87 8.43 7.60 0.67
CA SER A 87 9.17 8.36 -0.35
C SER A 87 8.28 8.65 -1.55
N ASP A 88 8.55 9.77 -2.21
CA ASP A 88 7.85 10.28 -3.39
C ASP A 88 8.16 9.47 -4.67
N GLU A 89 8.92 8.37 -4.56
CA GLU A 89 9.02 7.37 -5.62
C GLU A 89 7.66 6.69 -5.82
N VAL A 90 6.93 7.17 -6.82
CA VAL A 90 5.66 6.60 -7.25
C VAL A 90 5.88 5.63 -8.41
N ALA A 91 5.36 4.42 -8.25
CA ALA A 91 5.13 3.55 -9.40
C ALA A 91 3.94 4.10 -10.22
N ASN A 92 3.94 3.82 -11.53
CA ASN A 92 2.78 4.16 -12.37
C ASN A 92 1.56 3.37 -11.90
N ILE A 93 0.58 4.05 -11.29
CA ILE A 93 -0.71 3.44 -10.95
C ILE A 93 -1.41 2.94 -12.21
N GLN A 94 -2.02 1.76 -12.12
CA GLN A 94 -2.69 1.12 -13.25
C GLN A 94 -4.18 1.03 -12.98
N LEU A 95 -4.99 1.18 -14.03
CA LEU A 95 -6.41 0.86 -13.96
C LEU A 95 -6.58 -0.67 -13.82
N PHE A 96 -7.64 -1.10 -13.13
CA PHE A 96 -8.05 -2.49 -13.26
C PHE A 96 -8.47 -2.79 -14.71
N PRO A 97 -8.24 -4.02 -15.23
CA PRO A 97 -8.42 -4.35 -16.65
C PRO A 97 -9.80 -4.03 -17.23
N ASP A 98 -10.83 -4.07 -16.39
CA ASP A 98 -12.24 -3.93 -16.74
C ASP A 98 -12.81 -2.52 -16.53
N VAL A 99 -12.02 -1.58 -16.00
CA VAL A 99 -12.50 -0.22 -15.71
C VAL A 99 -12.95 0.51 -16.97
N VAL A 100 -12.11 0.56 -18.00
CA VAL A 100 -12.45 1.26 -19.25
C VAL A 100 -13.70 0.65 -19.92
N PRO A 101 -13.81 -0.69 -20.07
CA PRO A 101 -15.05 -1.33 -20.52
C PRO A 101 -16.28 -0.99 -19.67
N THR A 102 -16.15 -0.98 -18.34
CA THR A 102 -17.26 -0.73 -17.41
C THR A 102 -17.76 0.70 -17.48
N LEU A 103 -16.86 1.69 -17.49
CA LEU A 103 -17.21 3.11 -17.62
C LEU A 103 -17.88 3.44 -18.96
N LYS A 104 -17.47 2.76 -20.04
CA LYS A 104 -18.15 2.90 -21.34
C LYS A 104 -19.59 2.39 -21.30
N LYS A 105 -19.85 1.26 -20.61
CA LYS A 105 -21.21 0.68 -20.48
C LYS A 105 -22.15 1.56 -19.66
N THR A 106 -21.65 2.25 -18.65
CA THR A 106 -22.45 3.14 -17.79
C THR A 106 -22.70 4.51 -18.42
N GLY A 107 -22.24 4.74 -19.66
CA GLY A 107 -22.45 5.99 -20.39
C GLY A 107 -21.51 7.12 -19.99
N THR A 108 -20.50 6.85 -19.17
CA THR A 108 -19.52 7.85 -18.69
C THR A 108 -18.30 7.97 -19.60
N GLY A 109 -18.37 7.50 -20.86
CA GLY A 109 -17.29 7.46 -21.84
C GLY A 109 -16.76 8.81 -22.34
N LYS A 110 -17.02 9.90 -21.62
CA LYS A 110 -16.36 11.19 -21.77
C LYS A 110 -15.54 11.47 -20.51
N ILE A 111 -14.38 10.83 -20.40
CA ILE A 111 -13.31 11.21 -19.47
C ILE A 111 -12.11 11.55 -20.34
#